data_AF-A0A529WZD0-F1
#
_entry.id   AF-A0A529WZD0-F1
#
_cell.length_a   1.000
_cell.length_b   1.000
_cell.length_c   1.000
_cell.angle_alpha   90.00
_cell.angle_beta   90.00
_cell.angle_gamma   90.00
#
_symmetry.space_group_name_H-M   'P 1'
#
loop_
_entity.id
_entity.type
_entity.pdbx_description
1 polymer ?
#
loop_
_entity_poly.entity_id
_entity_poly.type
_entity_poly.pdbx_seq_one_letter_code
_entity_poly.pdbx_strand_id
1 'polypeptide(L)'
;MAETALLNLVPAPAATRAGTAAGERFLVLDSWRGICALLVALFHFPTTSMISQSAFVGGSYLFVDFFFVLSGFVIASAYGSRLNEQDDLARFGLVRFGRIYPLHLLMLAAFAGFEALRLVLPALHGTGPAPFTAGFDLKSLLANLFLLQGMGVEDHLSWNAPSWSISAEFFTYLLFAAVVFTAGQRAWIWLVAAAVTAPLFLVAVSTRHMDVSFDFGFIRCLYGFSLGALLAWFQHDSIAEARQALSGGAGRIAWTIAELVMIAGIALFVSIAGTNDIGIAAPVVFALALYLFAHEGGLVSAMLRSRPMLLLGSLSYSIYMVHIFVQARLINAGGLIERKLGLGIVGDLMLRGEHATGFGAGSPLIGFAALIAMLIAVVVASWFTWRFVEMPALAWFRRLSKRI
;
A
#
# COMPACT_ATOMS: atom_id res chain seq x y z
N MET A 1 -14.11 -29.58 -23.59
CA MET A 1 -14.98 -29.56 -22.38
C MET A 1 -14.24 -29.22 -21.08
N ALA A 2 -12.90 -29.17 -21.03
CA ALA A 2 -12.14 -28.74 -19.84
C ALA A 2 -11.74 -27.24 -19.86
N GLU A 3 -11.79 -26.58 -21.02
CA GLU A 3 -11.38 -25.18 -21.19
C GLU A 3 -12.46 -24.17 -20.77
N THR A 4 -13.72 -24.59 -20.83
CA THR A 4 -14.90 -23.78 -20.47
C THR A 4 -15.14 -23.69 -18.95
N ALA A 5 -14.44 -24.51 -18.15
CA ALA A 5 -14.55 -24.51 -16.69
C ALA A 5 -13.62 -23.49 -16.00
N LEU A 6 -12.50 -23.12 -16.64
CA LEU A 6 -11.56 -22.10 -16.13
C LEU A 6 -12.05 -20.66 -16.40
N LEU A 7 -12.92 -20.47 -17.40
CA LEU A 7 -13.45 -19.15 -17.80
C LEU A 7 -14.57 -18.61 -16.90
N ASN A 8 -15.10 -19.42 -15.98
CA ASN A 8 -16.21 -19.05 -15.07
C ASN A 8 -15.78 -18.78 -13.62
N LEU A 9 -14.47 -18.80 -13.31
CA LEU A 9 -13.94 -18.60 -11.95
C LEU A 9 -13.76 -17.13 -11.54
N VAL A 10 -14.09 -16.18 -12.42
CA VAL A 10 -14.22 -14.77 -12.05
C VAL A 10 -15.71 -14.46 -12.03
N PRO A 11 -16.37 -14.43 -10.85
CA PRO A 11 -17.66 -13.77 -10.76
C PRO A 11 -17.42 -12.36 -11.30
N ALA A 12 -18.21 -11.93 -12.29
CA ALA A 12 -18.30 -10.51 -12.62
C ALA A 12 -18.44 -9.77 -11.29
N PRO A 13 -17.64 -8.70 -11.04
CA PRO A 13 -17.67 -8.02 -9.75
C PRO A 13 -19.13 -7.72 -9.47
N ALA A 14 -19.68 -8.39 -8.46
CA ALA A 14 -21.07 -8.26 -8.12
C ALA A 14 -21.26 -6.77 -7.89
N ALA A 15 -21.97 -6.12 -8.82
CA ALA A 15 -22.49 -4.80 -8.60
C ALA A 15 -23.43 -4.94 -7.40
N THR A 16 -22.88 -4.75 -6.21
CA THR A 16 -23.65 -4.60 -4.98
C THR A 16 -24.47 -3.34 -5.17
N ARG A 17 -25.63 -3.50 -5.79
CA ARG A 17 -26.70 -2.53 -5.77
C ARG A 17 -27.13 -2.33 -4.31
N ALA A 18 -27.25 -1.06 -3.97
CA ALA A 18 -27.90 -0.50 -2.80
C ALA A 18 -27.16 -0.64 -1.45
N GLY A 19 -26.39 0.41 -1.18
CA GLY A 19 -25.91 0.79 0.13
C GLY A 19 -25.25 2.16 0.09
N THR A 20 -26.05 3.19 -0.22
CA THR A 20 -25.77 4.64 -0.26
C THR A 20 -24.98 5.14 -1.47
N ALA A 21 -25.42 6.28 -2.03
CA ALA A 21 -24.87 6.98 -3.18
C ALA A 21 -23.33 7.05 -3.12
N ALA A 22 -22.70 6.10 -3.81
CA ALA A 22 -21.26 6.06 -3.98
C ALA A 22 -20.93 7.15 -5.00
N GLY A 23 -20.17 8.16 -4.56
CA GLY A 23 -19.38 8.97 -5.47
C GLY A 23 -18.65 8.05 -6.45
N GLU A 24 -18.56 8.49 -7.70
CA GLU A 24 -18.05 7.70 -8.81
C GLU A 24 -16.80 6.91 -8.39
N ARG A 25 -16.87 5.58 -8.48
CA ARG A 25 -15.71 4.76 -8.12
C ARG A 25 -14.62 4.98 -9.18
N PHE A 26 -13.49 5.54 -8.77
CA PHE A 26 -12.33 5.79 -9.62
C PHE A 26 -11.59 4.46 -9.92
N LEU A 27 -12.09 3.71 -10.89
CA LEU A 27 -11.61 2.35 -11.22
C LEU A 27 -10.15 2.33 -11.67
N VAL A 28 -9.71 3.35 -12.41
CA VAL A 28 -8.31 3.45 -12.85
C VAL A 28 -7.37 3.66 -11.67
N LEU A 29 -7.78 4.45 -10.67
CA LEU A 29 -6.99 4.65 -9.45
C LEU A 29 -6.93 3.39 -8.59
N ASP A 30 -8.00 2.59 -8.55
CA ASP A 30 -7.97 1.26 -7.93
C ASP A 30 -6.91 0.37 -8.60
N SER A 31 -6.83 0.34 -9.93
CA SER A 31 -5.81 -0.43 -10.66
C SER A 31 -4.38 0.05 -10.38
N TRP A 32 -4.16 1.37 -10.34
CA TRP A 32 -2.87 1.95 -9.95
C TRP A 32 -2.45 1.54 -8.53
N ARG A 33 -3.40 1.49 -7.60
CA ARG A 33 -3.16 0.98 -6.24
C ARG A 33 -2.58 -0.44 -6.25
N GLY A 34 -3.08 -1.30 -7.14
CA GLY A 34 -2.57 -2.65 -7.35
C GLY A 34 -1.15 -2.70 -7.90
N ILE A 35 -0.86 -1.87 -8.90
CA ILE A 35 0.50 -1.74 -9.48
C ILE A 35 1.49 -1.26 -8.40
N CYS A 36 1.13 -0.21 -7.67
CA CYS A 36 1.95 0.34 -6.57
C CYS A 36 2.24 -0.72 -5.49
N ALA A 37 1.26 -1.56 -5.15
CA ALA A 37 1.44 -2.62 -4.15
C ALA A 37 2.47 -3.68 -4.61
N LEU A 38 2.47 -4.02 -5.90
CA LEU A 38 3.49 -4.92 -6.47
C LEU A 38 4.87 -4.27 -6.52
N LEU A 39 4.96 -2.97 -6.83
CA LEU A 39 6.23 -2.24 -6.84
C LEU A 39 6.83 -2.16 -5.43
N VAL A 40 6.02 -1.94 -4.40
CA VAL A 40 6.46 -2.04 -3.00
C VAL A 40 6.89 -3.46 -2.64
N ALA A 41 6.16 -4.49 -3.10
CA ALA A 41 6.57 -5.87 -2.88
C ALA A 41 7.93 -6.19 -3.55
N LEU A 42 8.17 -5.67 -4.76
CA LEU A 42 9.45 -5.80 -5.45
C LEU A 42 10.59 -5.11 -4.69
N PHE A 43 10.37 -3.92 -4.17
CA PHE A 43 11.35 -3.18 -3.36
C PHE A 43 11.83 -3.99 -2.14
N HIS A 44 10.96 -4.77 -1.51
CA HIS A 44 11.29 -5.52 -0.30
C HIS A 44 11.89 -6.90 -0.57
N PHE A 45 11.88 -7.41 -1.81
CA PHE A 45 12.34 -8.76 -2.09
C PHE A 45 13.82 -8.81 -2.46
N PRO A 46 14.70 -9.38 -1.60
CA PRO A 46 16.13 -9.38 -1.87
C PRO A 46 16.52 -10.44 -2.90
N THR A 47 16.98 -9.98 -4.06
CA THR A 47 17.45 -10.85 -5.14
C THR A 47 18.54 -10.18 -5.98
N THR A 48 19.44 -10.96 -6.56
CA THR A 48 20.50 -10.49 -7.46
C THR A 48 20.02 -10.17 -8.88
N SER A 49 18.71 -10.29 -9.15
CA SER A 49 18.14 -9.95 -10.46
C SER A 49 18.41 -8.48 -10.84
N MET A 50 18.61 -8.21 -12.13
CA MET A 50 18.80 -6.85 -12.65
C MET A 50 17.64 -5.90 -12.31
N ILE A 51 16.42 -6.44 -12.22
CA ILE A 51 15.23 -5.66 -11.85
C ILE A 51 15.34 -5.16 -10.41
N SER A 52 15.69 -6.05 -9.47
CA SER A 52 15.84 -5.71 -8.04
C SER A 52 16.98 -4.71 -7.79
N GLN A 53 18.05 -4.78 -8.59
CA GLN A 53 19.18 -3.86 -8.49
C GLN A 53 18.97 -2.52 -9.22
N SER A 54 17.83 -2.35 -9.92
CA SER A 54 17.55 -1.10 -10.62
C SER A 54 17.23 0.05 -9.66
N ALA A 55 17.63 1.27 -10.03
CA ALA A 55 17.33 2.47 -9.24
C ALA A 55 15.81 2.68 -9.05
N PHE A 56 15.01 2.34 -10.06
CA PHE A 56 13.54 2.42 -9.98
C PHE A 56 12.94 1.51 -8.91
N VAL A 57 13.37 0.23 -8.86
CA VAL A 57 12.92 -0.67 -7.79
C VAL A 57 13.47 -0.23 -6.44
N GLY A 58 14.69 0.29 -6.40
CA GLY A 58 15.28 0.90 -5.20
C GLY A 58 14.48 2.08 -4.65
N GLY A 59 13.90 2.92 -5.50
CA GLY A 59 13.04 4.04 -5.09
C GLY A 59 11.57 3.66 -4.85
N SER A 60 11.16 2.41 -5.11
CA SER A 60 9.74 2.03 -5.09
C SER A 60 9.10 2.03 -3.68
N TYR A 61 9.87 2.24 -2.61
CA TYR A 61 9.31 2.54 -1.28
C TYR A 61 8.45 3.81 -1.28
N LEU A 62 8.69 4.75 -2.21
CA LEU A 62 7.89 5.97 -2.36
C LEU A 62 6.44 5.69 -2.80
N PHE A 63 6.15 4.54 -3.41
CA PHE A 63 4.76 4.21 -3.77
C PHE A 63 3.83 4.03 -2.55
N VAL A 64 4.37 3.99 -1.33
CA VAL A 64 3.57 4.14 -0.11
C VAL A 64 2.86 5.50 -0.07
N ASP A 65 3.50 6.55 -0.58
CA ASP A 65 2.94 7.91 -0.62
C ASP A 65 1.78 8.04 -1.60
N PHE A 66 1.78 7.24 -2.68
CA PHE A 66 0.62 7.12 -3.55
C PHE A 66 -0.60 6.60 -2.77
N PHE A 67 -0.42 5.62 -1.86
CA PHE A 67 -1.52 5.15 -1.02
C PHE A 67 -2.04 6.25 -0.11
N PHE A 68 -1.16 7.02 0.54
CA PHE A 68 -1.58 8.11 1.42
C PHE A 68 -2.38 9.18 0.67
N VAL A 69 -1.91 9.61 -0.49
CA VAL A 69 -2.62 10.59 -1.33
C VAL A 69 -3.97 10.03 -1.82
N LEU A 70 -3.99 8.78 -2.31
CA LEU A 70 -5.24 8.14 -2.74
C LEU A 70 -6.24 7.99 -1.59
N SER A 71 -5.74 7.68 -0.40
CA SER A 71 -6.53 7.53 0.81
C SER A 71 -7.21 8.85 1.20
N GLY A 72 -6.45 9.95 1.23
CA GLY A 72 -6.98 11.29 1.44
C GLY A 72 -8.07 11.67 0.43
N PHE A 73 -7.80 11.43 -0.85
CA PHE A 73 -8.74 11.74 -1.93
C PHE A 73 -10.06 10.97 -1.80
N VAL A 74 -9.99 9.65 -1.61
CA VAL A 74 -11.19 8.81 -1.51
C VAL A 74 -11.99 9.12 -0.24
N ILE A 75 -11.31 9.34 0.89
CA ILE A 75 -11.97 9.62 2.16
C ILE A 75 -12.64 11.00 2.15
N ALA A 76 -11.93 12.05 1.70
CA ALA A 76 -12.50 13.39 1.62
C ALA A 76 -13.66 13.46 0.61
N SER A 77 -13.56 12.79 -0.55
CA SER A 77 -14.67 12.72 -1.52
C SER A 77 -15.93 12.07 -0.94
N ALA A 78 -15.75 11.07 -0.06
CA ALA A 78 -16.88 10.33 0.52
C ALA A 78 -17.45 10.97 1.79
N TYR A 79 -16.62 11.63 2.61
CA TYR A 79 -16.96 12.06 3.97
C TYR A 79 -16.74 13.54 4.28
N GLY A 80 -16.13 14.33 3.37
CA GLY A 80 -15.72 15.72 3.63
C GLY A 80 -16.83 16.66 4.10
N SER A 81 -18.09 16.38 3.75
CA SER A 81 -19.28 17.14 4.17
C SER A 81 -20.28 16.32 5.00
N ARG A 82 -19.94 15.08 5.37
CA ARG A 82 -20.90 14.09 5.91
C ARG A 82 -20.60 13.65 7.34
N LEU A 83 -19.67 14.28 8.03
CA LEU A 83 -19.32 13.96 9.43
C LEU A 83 -19.83 15.07 10.35
N ASN A 84 -21.16 15.18 10.49
CA ASN A 84 -21.79 16.26 11.26
C ASN A 84 -22.38 15.76 12.59
N GLU A 85 -22.60 14.45 12.72
CA GLU A 85 -23.17 13.83 13.92
C GLU A 85 -22.18 12.82 14.55
N GLN A 86 -22.34 12.55 15.84
CA GLN A 86 -21.51 11.59 16.56
C GLN A 86 -21.65 10.17 16.00
N ASP A 87 -22.85 9.82 15.53
CA ASP A 87 -23.11 8.52 14.90
C ASP A 87 -22.35 8.38 13.58
N ASP A 88 -22.21 9.46 12.80
CA ASP A 88 -21.42 9.45 11.57
C ASP A 88 -19.93 9.18 11.85
N LEU A 89 -19.38 9.77 12.93
CA LEU A 89 -18.03 9.50 13.39
C LEU A 89 -17.84 8.03 13.80
N ALA A 90 -18.76 7.50 14.60
CA ALA A 90 -18.72 6.12 15.06
C ALA A 90 -18.81 5.14 13.88
N ARG A 91 -19.74 5.38 12.94
CA ARG A 91 -19.88 4.60 11.71
C ARG A 91 -18.62 4.67 10.84
N PHE A 92 -18.04 5.86 10.68
CA PHE A 92 -16.80 6.05 9.92
C PHE A 92 -15.66 5.25 10.54
N GLY A 93 -15.39 5.45 11.84
CA GLY A 93 -14.32 4.76 12.55
C GLY A 93 -14.48 3.24 12.49
N LEU A 94 -15.70 2.74 12.68
CA LEU A 94 -15.99 1.31 12.62
C LEU A 94 -15.72 0.71 11.23
N VAL A 95 -16.14 1.38 10.15
CA VAL A 95 -15.89 0.91 8.78
C VAL A 95 -14.40 0.98 8.43
N ARG A 96 -13.66 2.00 8.90
CA ARG A 96 -12.21 2.10 8.71
C ARG A 96 -11.45 1.02 9.48
N PHE A 97 -11.82 0.78 10.73
CA PHE A 97 -11.28 -0.31 11.53
C PHE A 97 -11.51 -1.66 10.86
N GLY A 98 -12.73 -1.92 10.39
CA GLY A 98 -13.07 -3.15 9.66
C GLY A 98 -12.38 -3.32 8.31
N ARG A 99 -11.86 -2.23 7.73
CA ARG A 99 -11.09 -2.26 6.48
C ARG A 99 -9.63 -2.68 6.71
N ILE A 100 -9.02 -2.23 7.80
CA ILE A 100 -7.59 -2.40 8.08
C ILE A 100 -7.34 -3.55 9.06
N TYR A 101 -7.99 -3.53 10.22
CA TYR A 101 -7.59 -4.34 11.36
C TYR A 101 -7.68 -5.87 11.15
N PRO A 102 -8.70 -6.43 10.47
CA PRO A 102 -8.83 -7.88 10.36
C PRO A 102 -7.66 -8.57 9.66
N LEU A 103 -7.18 -8.01 8.55
CA LEU A 103 -6.04 -8.60 7.84
C LEU A 103 -4.73 -8.32 8.57
N HIS A 104 -4.58 -7.14 9.17
CA HIS A 104 -3.45 -6.85 10.04
C HIS A 104 -3.32 -7.87 11.17
N LEU A 105 -4.41 -8.15 11.88
CA LEU A 105 -4.43 -9.11 12.97
C LEU A 105 -4.09 -10.53 12.50
N LEU A 106 -4.61 -10.95 11.34
CA LEU A 106 -4.25 -12.24 10.75
C LEU A 106 -2.75 -12.34 10.46
N MET A 107 -2.17 -11.31 9.85
CA MET A 107 -0.75 -11.30 9.53
C MET A 107 0.11 -11.26 10.79
N LEU A 108 -0.28 -10.45 11.79
CA LEU A 108 0.39 -10.40 13.08
C LEU A 108 0.38 -11.77 13.78
N ALA A 109 -0.77 -12.46 13.77
CA ALA A 109 -0.90 -13.82 14.28
C ALA A 109 -0.06 -14.82 13.48
N ALA A 110 0.05 -14.67 12.16
CA ALA A 110 0.89 -15.53 11.32
C ALA A 110 2.39 -15.36 11.65
N PHE A 111 2.87 -14.12 11.85
CA PHE A 111 4.24 -13.88 12.31
C PHE A 111 4.47 -14.43 13.72
N ALA A 112 3.57 -14.18 14.67
CA ALA A 112 3.68 -14.69 16.04
C ALA A 112 3.65 -16.23 16.10
N GLY A 113 2.79 -16.86 15.31
CA GLY A 113 2.74 -18.31 15.17
C GLY A 113 4.03 -18.88 14.59
N PHE A 114 4.66 -18.18 13.64
CA PHE A 114 5.95 -18.59 13.09
C PHE A 114 7.08 -18.45 14.13
N GLU A 115 7.14 -17.36 14.89
CA GLU A 115 8.12 -17.18 15.96
C GLU A 115 7.95 -18.24 17.07
N ALA A 116 6.71 -18.56 17.45
CA ALA A 116 6.42 -19.66 18.37
C ALA A 116 6.89 -21.02 17.82
N LEU A 117 6.71 -21.26 16.52
CA LEU A 117 7.18 -22.49 15.87
C LEU A 117 8.71 -22.58 15.88
N ARG A 118 9.42 -21.45 15.71
CA ARG A 118 10.89 -21.42 15.79
C ARG A 118 11.39 -21.83 17.18
N LEU A 119 10.71 -21.41 18.26
CA LEU A 119 11.09 -21.80 19.63
C LEU A 119 11.11 -23.32 19.84
N VAL A 120 10.19 -24.05 19.19
CA VAL A 120 10.04 -25.50 19.38
C VAL A 120 10.74 -26.33 18.30
N LEU A 121 11.06 -25.73 17.14
CA LEU A 121 11.74 -26.40 16.02
C LEU A 121 13.08 -25.72 15.69
N PRO A 122 14.21 -26.23 16.24
CA PRO A 122 15.53 -25.65 16.00
C PRO A 122 15.95 -25.58 14.52
N ALA A 123 15.41 -26.46 13.67
CA ALA A 123 15.64 -26.45 12.23
C ALA A 123 15.16 -25.15 11.53
N LEU A 124 14.28 -24.39 12.19
CA LEU A 124 13.74 -23.12 11.71
C LEU A 124 14.45 -21.88 12.30
N HIS A 125 15.45 -22.06 13.18
CA HIS A 125 16.18 -20.92 13.74
C HIS A 125 16.89 -20.08 12.67
N GLY A 126 17.37 -20.71 11.59
CA GLY A 126 18.06 -20.02 10.50
C GLY A 126 19.31 -19.27 10.98
N THR A 127 19.72 -18.25 10.24
CA THR A 127 20.84 -17.35 10.58
C THR A 127 20.38 -16.00 11.16
N GLY A 128 19.07 -15.81 11.32
CA GLY A 128 18.48 -14.57 11.83
C GLY A 128 18.49 -14.47 13.37
N PRO A 129 17.93 -13.37 13.92
CA PRO A 129 17.81 -13.17 15.37
C PRO A 129 17.06 -14.31 16.06
N ALA A 130 17.33 -14.52 17.35
CA ALA A 130 16.63 -15.52 18.14
C ALA A 130 15.10 -15.26 18.14
N PRO A 131 14.26 -16.29 18.33
CA PRO A 131 12.83 -16.10 18.32
C PRO A 131 12.36 -15.08 19.38
N PHE A 132 11.38 -14.25 19.05
CA PHE A 132 10.86 -13.16 19.89
C PHE A 132 11.90 -12.12 20.32
N THR A 133 12.89 -11.85 19.47
CA THR A 133 13.88 -10.77 19.65
C THR A 133 13.93 -9.86 18.41
N ALA A 134 14.65 -8.74 18.49
CA ALA A 134 14.92 -7.85 17.37
C ALA A 134 13.65 -7.42 16.58
N GLY A 135 12.66 -6.86 17.29
CA GLY A 135 11.40 -6.39 16.71
C GLY A 135 10.28 -7.42 16.60
N PHE A 136 10.51 -8.63 17.11
CA PHE A 136 9.47 -9.65 17.32
C PHE A 136 9.17 -9.88 18.81
N ASP A 137 9.56 -8.97 19.69
CA ASP A 137 9.31 -9.10 21.13
C ASP A 137 7.87 -8.70 21.51
N LEU A 138 7.53 -8.98 22.78
CA LEU A 138 6.20 -8.74 23.32
C LEU A 138 5.82 -7.25 23.38
N LYS A 139 6.78 -6.35 23.61
CA LYS A 139 6.51 -4.90 23.65
C LYS A 139 6.07 -4.45 22.25
N SER A 140 6.84 -4.79 21.22
CA SER A 140 6.48 -4.45 19.85
C SER A 140 5.22 -5.18 19.38
N LEU A 141 4.91 -6.37 19.92
CA LEU A 141 3.66 -7.09 19.62
C LEU A 141 2.45 -6.29 20.10
N LEU A 142 2.52 -5.77 21.33
CA LEU A 142 1.47 -4.92 21.89
C LEU A 142 1.36 -3.61 21.11
N ALA A 143 2.48 -2.97 20.74
CA ALA A 143 2.45 -1.79 19.89
C ALA A 143 1.75 -2.07 18.55
N ASN A 144 2.05 -3.19 17.90
CA ASN A 144 1.40 -3.61 16.65
C ASN A 144 -0.08 -3.95 16.85
N LEU A 145 -0.46 -4.55 17.98
CA LEU A 145 -1.86 -4.87 18.30
C LEU A 145 -2.72 -3.60 18.43
N PHE A 146 -2.14 -2.51 18.95
CA PHE A 146 -2.78 -1.20 19.08
C PHE A 146 -2.49 -0.25 17.91
N LEU A 147 -1.82 -0.72 16.85
CA LEU A 147 -1.43 0.07 15.68
C LEU A 147 -0.55 1.29 16.04
N LEU A 148 0.34 1.19 17.02
CA LEU A 148 1.21 2.30 17.47
C LEU A 148 2.59 2.35 16.80
N GLN A 149 2.95 1.32 16.04
CA GLN A 149 4.29 1.13 15.46
C GLN A 149 4.69 2.14 14.37
N GLY A 150 3.75 2.93 13.83
CA GLY A 150 4.02 4.05 12.90
C GLY A 150 3.87 5.44 13.53
N MET A 151 3.67 5.51 14.85
CA MET A 151 3.34 6.74 15.59
C MET A 151 4.53 7.34 16.35
N GLY A 152 5.75 6.86 16.14
CA GLY A 152 6.95 7.29 16.89
C GLY A 152 7.16 6.59 18.23
N VAL A 153 6.40 5.51 18.51
CA VAL A 153 6.52 4.72 19.77
C VAL A 153 7.62 3.66 19.70
N GLU A 154 7.89 3.16 18.49
CA GLU A 154 8.97 2.21 18.21
C GLU A 154 10.18 2.97 17.64
N ASP A 155 11.37 2.42 17.82
CA ASP A 155 12.65 2.91 17.28
C ASP A 155 13.19 2.03 16.14
N HIS A 156 12.40 1.04 15.71
CA HIS A 156 12.72 0.13 14.61
C HIS A 156 11.43 -0.42 13.96
N LEU A 157 11.57 -1.02 12.78
CA LEU A 157 10.48 -1.76 12.14
C LEU A 157 10.26 -3.08 12.88
N SER A 158 9.00 -3.42 13.17
CA SER A 158 8.65 -4.59 13.97
C SER A 158 7.58 -5.45 13.29
N TRP A 159 7.55 -6.74 13.67
CA TRP A 159 6.57 -7.73 13.20
C TRP A 159 6.37 -7.73 11.67
N ASN A 160 5.28 -7.13 11.20
CA ASN A 160 5.05 -6.92 9.78
C ASN A 160 5.58 -5.52 9.42
N ALA A 161 6.84 -5.43 9.00
CA ALA A 161 7.54 -4.17 8.71
C ALA A 161 6.69 -3.11 7.98
N PRO A 162 6.03 -3.37 6.83
CA PRO A 162 5.25 -2.36 6.10
C PRO A 162 3.99 -1.89 6.86
N SER A 163 3.58 -2.56 7.94
CA SER A 163 2.38 -2.21 8.69
C SER A 163 2.46 -0.88 9.45
N TRP A 164 3.65 -0.27 9.57
CA TRP A 164 3.78 1.11 10.09
C TRP A 164 2.87 2.08 9.32
N SER A 165 2.70 1.88 8.00
CA SER A 165 1.91 2.78 7.15
C SER A 165 0.42 2.70 7.46
N ILE A 166 -0.11 1.51 7.74
CA ILE A 166 -1.52 1.33 8.12
C ILE A 166 -1.80 1.81 9.55
N SER A 167 -0.78 1.77 10.41
CA SER A 167 -0.80 2.37 11.74
C SER A 167 -0.97 3.89 11.61
N ALA A 168 -0.09 4.54 10.86
CA ALA A 168 -0.16 5.97 10.58
C ALA A 168 -1.49 6.36 9.90
N GLU A 169 -1.94 5.57 8.93
CA GLU A 169 -3.18 5.81 8.19
C GLU A 169 -4.42 5.73 9.09
N PHE A 170 -4.49 4.75 9.99
CA PHE A 170 -5.61 4.60 10.92
C PHE A 170 -5.79 5.85 11.80
N PHE A 171 -4.70 6.35 12.40
CA PHE A 171 -4.77 7.57 13.21
C PHE A 171 -5.00 8.82 12.37
N THR A 172 -4.50 8.85 11.12
CA THR A 172 -4.79 9.95 10.18
C THR A 172 -6.28 10.01 9.84
N TYR A 173 -6.96 8.86 9.70
CA TYR A 173 -8.42 8.82 9.52
C TYR A 173 -9.17 9.39 10.72
N LEU A 174 -8.78 9.01 11.93
CA LEU A 174 -9.42 9.52 13.15
C LEU A 174 -9.20 11.04 13.28
N LEU A 175 -7.99 11.51 13.00
CA LEU A 175 -7.67 12.94 12.99
C LEU A 175 -8.49 13.68 11.92
N PHE A 176 -8.56 13.16 10.70
CA PHE A 176 -9.38 13.73 9.63
C PHE A 176 -10.85 13.84 10.06
N ALA A 177 -11.41 12.76 10.62
CA ALA A 177 -12.80 12.74 11.05
C ALA A 177 -13.07 13.77 12.16
N ALA A 178 -12.16 13.88 13.14
CA ALA A 178 -12.23 14.89 14.18
C ALA A 178 -12.14 16.32 13.62
N VAL A 179 -11.20 16.58 12.70
CA VAL A 179 -11.04 17.88 12.06
C VAL A 179 -12.29 18.26 11.27
N VAL A 180 -12.83 17.36 10.44
CA VAL A 180 -14.07 17.62 9.68
C VAL A 180 -15.25 17.86 10.61
N PHE A 181 -15.40 17.06 11.66
CA PHE A 181 -16.50 17.21 12.62
C PHE A 181 -16.45 18.53 13.39
N THR A 182 -15.26 18.96 13.83
CA THR A 182 -15.09 20.19 14.61
C THR A 182 -15.03 21.47 13.77
N ALA A 183 -14.40 21.42 12.60
CA ALA A 183 -14.16 22.59 11.75
C ALA A 183 -15.14 22.71 10.58
N GLY A 184 -15.91 21.65 10.28
CA GLY A 184 -16.88 21.60 9.18
C GLY A 184 -16.27 22.04 7.87
N GLN A 185 -16.89 23.03 7.23
CA GLN A 185 -16.44 23.62 5.96
C GLN A 185 -15.07 24.28 6.01
N ARG A 186 -14.49 24.51 7.20
CA ARG A 186 -13.15 25.07 7.38
C ARG A 186 -12.07 24.01 7.57
N ALA A 187 -12.42 22.72 7.51
CA ALA A 187 -11.45 21.62 7.63
C ALA A 187 -10.30 21.70 6.62
N TRP A 188 -10.54 22.27 5.43
CA TRP A 188 -9.50 22.48 4.42
C TRP A 188 -8.34 23.35 4.93
N ILE A 189 -8.56 24.27 5.88
CA ILE A 189 -7.49 25.11 6.45
C ILE A 189 -6.47 24.23 7.18
N TRP A 190 -6.93 23.26 7.96
CA TRP A 190 -6.09 22.31 8.68
C TRP A 190 -5.36 21.35 7.73
N LEU A 191 -6.03 20.94 6.65
CA LEU A 191 -5.40 20.14 5.60
C LEU A 191 -4.31 20.93 4.86
N VAL A 192 -4.52 22.22 4.56
CA VAL A 192 -3.47 23.09 4.01
C VAL A 192 -2.33 23.25 4.98
N ALA A 193 -2.61 23.50 6.27
CA ALA A 193 -1.59 23.60 7.30
C ALA A 193 -0.73 22.33 7.36
N ALA A 194 -1.34 21.16 7.35
CA ALA A 194 -0.65 19.87 7.31
C ALA A 194 0.15 19.67 6.02
N ALA A 195 -0.42 19.99 4.85
CA ALA A 195 0.24 19.86 3.56
C ALA A 195 1.47 20.77 3.39
N VAL A 196 1.50 21.90 4.09
CA VAL A 196 2.63 22.85 4.09
C VAL A 196 3.64 22.50 5.19
N THR A 197 3.20 22.24 6.42
CA THR A 197 4.10 22.08 7.57
C THR A 197 4.77 20.71 7.64
N ALA A 198 4.09 19.64 7.22
CA ALA A 198 4.64 18.29 7.26
C ALA A 198 5.91 18.12 6.39
N PRO A 199 5.96 18.54 5.10
CA PRO A 199 7.19 18.44 4.32
C PRO A 199 8.30 19.32 4.88
N LEU A 200 8.00 20.52 5.40
CA LEU A 200 9.00 21.38 6.05
C LEU A 200 9.59 20.72 7.30
N PHE A 201 8.76 20.07 8.09
CA PHE A 201 9.20 19.28 9.24
C PHE A 201 10.11 18.12 8.81
N LEU A 202 9.73 17.38 7.77
CA LEU A 202 10.55 16.27 7.26
C LEU A 202 11.91 16.74 6.76
N VAL A 203 11.98 17.83 5.98
CA VAL A 203 13.25 18.43 5.54
C VAL A 203 14.11 18.85 6.74
N ALA A 204 13.49 19.42 7.77
CA ALA A 204 14.23 19.99 8.90
C ALA A 204 14.73 18.94 9.91
N VAL A 205 14.01 17.82 10.07
CA VAL A 205 14.21 16.88 11.20
C VAL A 205 14.60 15.47 10.74
N SER A 206 14.18 15.04 9.55
CA SER A 206 14.41 13.67 9.11
C SER A 206 15.86 13.44 8.67
N THR A 207 16.53 12.48 9.28
CA THR A 207 17.83 11.98 8.81
C THR A 207 17.70 10.94 7.70
N ARG A 208 16.47 10.48 7.42
CA ARG A 208 16.14 9.47 6.40
C ARG A 208 15.36 10.05 5.23
N HIS A 209 15.31 11.39 5.13
CA HIS A 209 14.54 12.10 4.13
C HIS A 209 13.08 11.60 4.11
N MET A 210 12.61 11.11 2.96
CA MET A 210 11.25 10.57 2.81
C MET A 210 11.11 9.12 3.30
N ASP A 211 12.20 8.39 3.55
CA ASP A 211 12.17 6.99 4.00
C ASP A 211 11.94 6.84 5.52
N VAL A 212 11.10 7.72 6.06
CA VAL A 212 10.62 7.64 7.44
C VAL A 212 9.47 6.64 7.55
N SER A 213 9.40 5.97 8.69
CA SER A 213 8.47 4.86 8.93
C SER A 213 7.98 4.82 10.37
N PHE A 214 8.70 4.14 11.26
CA PHE A 214 8.32 4.03 12.67
C PHE A 214 8.41 5.35 13.44
N ASP A 215 9.31 6.25 13.01
CA ASP A 215 9.64 7.53 13.64
C ASP A 215 8.67 8.65 13.26
N PHE A 216 8.58 8.94 11.96
CA PHE A 216 7.80 10.05 11.41
C PHE A 216 6.79 9.59 10.35
N GLY A 217 6.44 8.30 10.35
CA GLY A 217 5.45 7.73 9.43
C GLY A 217 4.09 8.40 9.53
N PHE A 218 3.66 8.78 10.74
CA PHE A 218 2.44 9.58 10.92
C PHE A 218 2.50 10.93 10.19
N ILE A 219 3.63 11.66 10.28
CA ILE A 219 3.81 12.96 9.61
C ILE A 219 3.85 12.78 8.09
N ARG A 220 4.56 11.75 7.60
CA ARG A 220 4.59 11.36 6.19
C ARG A 220 3.20 11.02 5.66
N CYS A 221 2.43 10.26 6.42
CA CYS A 221 1.05 9.90 6.08
C CYS A 221 0.15 11.13 6.03
N LEU A 222 0.21 11.99 7.07
CA LEU A 222 -0.58 13.20 7.16
C LEU A 222 -0.30 14.15 6.00
N TYR A 223 0.96 14.26 5.56
CA TYR A 223 1.33 15.03 4.38
C TYR A 223 0.61 14.55 3.12
N GLY A 224 0.79 13.28 2.74
CA GLY A 224 0.18 12.73 1.53
C GLY A 224 -1.34 12.71 1.60
N PHE A 225 -1.90 12.29 2.74
CA PHE A 225 -3.34 12.29 2.97
C PHE A 225 -3.93 13.68 2.80
N SER A 226 -3.28 14.73 3.33
CA SER A 226 -3.80 16.09 3.24
C SER A 226 -3.83 16.61 1.80
N LEU A 227 -2.79 16.32 1.00
CA LEU A 227 -2.79 16.68 -0.43
C LEU A 227 -3.92 15.99 -1.20
N GLY A 228 -4.12 14.69 -0.97
CA GLY A 228 -5.23 13.95 -1.57
C GLY A 228 -6.59 14.50 -1.15
N ALA A 229 -6.75 14.79 0.14
CA ALA A 229 -7.98 15.34 0.69
C ALA A 229 -8.30 16.73 0.12
N LEU A 230 -7.30 17.60 -0.02
CA LEU A 230 -7.46 18.92 -0.67
C LEU A 230 -7.82 18.80 -2.14
N LEU A 231 -7.23 17.84 -2.86
CA LEU A 231 -7.57 17.58 -4.26
C LEU A 231 -9.04 17.21 -4.41
N ALA A 232 -9.55 16.33 -3.55
CA ALA A 232 -10.98 16.01 -3.50
C ALA A 232 -11.83 17.23 -3.09
N TRP A 233 -11.35 18.03 -2.13
CA TRP A 233 -12.10 19.17 -1.61
C TRP A 233 -12.39 20.24 -2.67
N PHE A 234 -11.44 20.50 -3.58
CA PHE A 234 -11.55 21.58 -4.55
C PHE A 234 -11.84 21.12 -5.97
N GLN A 235 -11.40 19.92 -6.38
CA GLN A 235 -11.43 19.50 -7.78
C GLN A 235 -12.40 18.36 -8.07
N HIS A 236 -13.13 17.83 -7.08
CA HIS A 236 -14.02 16.69 -7.28
C HIS A 236 -15.06 16.95 -8.39
N ASP A 237 -15.73 18.11 -8.36
CA ASP A 237 -16.78 18.42 -9.33
C ASP A 237 -16.19 18.69 -10.73
N SER A 238 -15.05 19.36 -10.81
CA SER A 238 -14.31 19.57 -12.06
C SER A 238 -13.89 18.25 -12.73
N ILE A 239 -13.43 17.27 -11.94
CA ILE A 239 -13.06 15.94 -12.44
C ILE A 239 -14.29 15.21 -12.99
N ALA A 240 -15.42 15.28 -12.29
CA ALA A 240 -16.67 14.64 -12.70
C ALA A 240 -17.22 15.24 -14.01
N GLU A 241 -17.22 16.57 -14.14
CA GLU A 241 -17.64 17.26 -15.35
C GLU A 241 -16.73 16.95 -16.53
N ALA A 242 -15.41 16.99 -16.33
CA ALA A 242 -14.44 16.71 -17.38
C ALA A 242 -14.55 15.26 -17.88
N ARG A 243 -14.79 14.29 -17.00
CA ARG A 243 -15.07 12.89 -17.41
C ARG A 243 -16.24 12.77 -18.36
N GLN A 244 -17.33 13.48 -18.07
CA GLN A 244 -18.52 13.46 -18.93
C GLN A 244 -18.21 14.05 -20.31
N ALA A 245 -17.45 15.15 -20.37
CA ALA A 245 -17.02 15.77 -21.61
C ALA A 245 -16.09 14.88 -22.45
N LEU A 246 -15.19 14.14 -21.80
CA LEU A 246 -14.21 13.25 -22.46
C LEU A 246 -14.82 11.99 -23.07
N SER A 247 -16.07 11.66 -22.74
CA SER A 247 -16.79 10.56 -23.38
C SER A 247 -17.01 10.76 -24.90
N GLY A 248 -16.88 12.01 -25.39
CA GLY A 248 -17.01 12.38 -26.80
C GLY A 248 -15.80 12.07 -27.71
N GLY A 249 -14.72 11.47 -27.20
CA GLY A 249 -13.60 10.95 -28.00
C GLY A 249 -12.59 11.99 -28.52
N ALA A 250 -13.00 13.24 -28.72
CA ALA A 250 -12.09 14.35 -29.01
C ALA A 250 -11.14 14.58 -27.81
N GLY A 251 -9.83 14.43 -28.04
CA GLY A 251 -8.81 14.63 -27.01
C GLY A 251 -8.15 13.36 -26.45
N ARG A 252 -8.60 12.14 -26.81
CA ARG A 252 -8.03 10.89 -26.26
C ARG A 252 -6.51 10.75 -26.50
N ILE A 253 -6.01 11.21 -27.64
CA ILE A 253 -4.57 11.19 -27.95
C ILE A 253 -3.80 12.11 -26.99
N ALA A 254 -4.28 13.35 -26.77
CA ALA A 254 -3.65 14.29 -25.86
C ALA A 254 -3.60 13.75 -24.43
N TRP A 255 -4.70 13.14 -23.95
CA TRP A 255 -4.72 12.46 -22.66
C TRP A 255 -3.76 11.28 -22.58
N THR A 256 -3.69 10.47 -23.65
CA THR A 256 -2.75 9.34 -23.69
C THR A 256 -1.30 9.84 -23.62
N ILE A 257 -0.97 10.92 -24.32
CA ILE A 257 0.37 11.54 -24.24
C ILE A 257 0.63 12.05 -22.81
N ALA A 258 -0.33 12.75 -22.20
CA ALA A 258 -0.19 13.22 -20.82
C ALA A 258 0.00 12.07 -19.82
N GLU A 259 -0.76 10.98 -19.95
CA GLU A 259 -0.64 9.77 -19.14
C GLU A 259 0.74 9.12 -19.29
N LEU A 260 1.25 8.99 -20.52
CA LEU A 260 2.57 8.42 -20.78
C LEU A 260 3.70 9.31 -20.25
N VAL A 261 3.59 10.64 -20.42
CA VAL A 261 4.53 11.60 -19.86
C VAL A 261 4.54 11.55 -18.34
N MET A 262 3.37 11.43 -17.70
CA MET A 262 3.27 11.27 -16.25
C MET A 262 3.92 9.98 -15.78
N ILE A 263 3.70 8.85 -16.47
CA ILE A 263 4.34 7.57 -16.13
C ILE A 263 5.87 7.66 -16.27
N ALA A 264 6.36 8.24 -17.36
CA ALA A 264 7.79 8.45 -17.57
C ALA A 264 8.39 9.39 -16.51
N GLY A 265 7.66 10.44 -16.16
CA GLY A 265 8.03 11.39 -15.10
C GLY A 265 8.11 10.74 -13.73
N ILE A 266 7.13 9.90 -13.36
CA ILE A 266 7.16 9.11 -12.12
C ILE A 266 8.33 8.13 -12.14
N ALA A 267 8.55 7.41 -13.26
CA ALA A 267 9.65 6.46 -13.36
C ALA A 267 11.02 7.13 -13.19
N LEU A 268 11.22 8.30 -13.82
CA LEU A 268 12.42 9.10 -13.66
C LEU A 268 12.55 9.62 -12.22
N PHE A 269 11.49 10.24 -11.68
CA PHE A 269 11.45 10.77 -10.32
C PHE A 269 11.81 9.71 -9.28
N VAL A 270 11.15 8.54 -9.32
CA VAL A 270 11.40 7.44 -8.39
C VAL A 270 12.84 6.92 -8.54
N SER A 271 13.39 6.90 -9.75
CA SER A 271 14.77 6.45 -9.99
C SER A 271 15.83 7.41 -9.46
N ILE A 272 15.55 8.72 -9.42
CA ILE A 272 16.52 9.75 -8.97
C ILE A 272 16.32 10.18 -7.51
N ALA A 273 15.10 10.02 -6.97
CA ALA A 273 14.77 10.44 -5.61
C ALA A 273 15.61 9.67 -4.59
N GLY A 274 15.86 8.37 -4.84
CA GLY A 274 16.73 7.54 -4.02
C GLY A 274 16.48 7.73 -2.52
N THR A 275 17.55 8.02 -1.79
CA THR A 275 17.54 8.33 -0.36
C THR A 275 17.92 9.80 -0.11
N ASN A 276 17.41 10.74 -0.89
CA ASN A 276 17.69 12.17 -0.73
C ASN A 276 16.40 13.00 -0.60
N ASP A 277 16.54 14.32 -0.37
CA ASP A 277 15.41 15.23 -0.15
C ASP A 277 14.43 15.35 -1.32
N ILE A 278 14.83 14.97 -2.55
CA ILE A 278 13.92 14.94 -3.71
C ILE A 278 12.72 14.02 -3.42
N GLY A 279 12.93 12.96 -2.63
CA GLY A 279 11.85 12.06 -2.21
C GLY A 279 10.70 12.77 -1.50
N ILE A 280 10.95 13.91 -0.84
CA ILE A 280 9.91 14.68 -0.14
C ILE A 280 8.88 15.24 -1.12
N ALA A 281 9.21 15.41 -2.41
CA ALA A 281 8.24 15.80 -3.42
C ALA A 281 7.25 14.68 -3.82
N ALA A 282 7.44 13.43 -3.35
CA ALA A 282 6.66 12.28 -3.79
C ALA A 282 5.14 12.45 -3.62
N PRO A 283 4.61 12.93 -2.49
CA PRO A 283 3.18 13.15 -2.35
C PRO A 283 2.61 14.18 -3.32
N VAL A 284 3.39 15.21 -3.69
CA VAL A 284 2.97 16.19 -4.73
C VAL A 284 2.94 15.55 -6.11
N VAL A 285 3.99 14.80 -6.47
CA VAL A 285 4.06 14.05 -7.74
C VAL A 285 2.87 13.09 -7.85
N PHE A 286 2.56 12.36 -6.78
CA PHE A 286 1.43 11.43 -6.78
C PHE A 286 0.06 12.12 -6.72
N ALA A 287 -0.06 13.32 -6.14
CA ALA A 287 -1.28 14.11 -6.23
C ALA A 287 -1.54 14.59 -7.68
N LEU A 288 -0.50 15.00 -8.40
CA LEU A 288 -0.61 15.34 -9.83
C LEU A 288 -0.96 14.12 -10.68
N ALA A 289 -0.34 12.98 -10.40
CA ALA A 289 -0.67 11.72 -11.07
C ALA A 289 -2.13 11.31 -10.80
N LEU A 290 -2.57 11.39 -9.54
CA LEU A 290 -3.95 11.09 -9.15
C LEU A 290 -4.92 12.00 -9.88
N TYR A 291 -4.68 13.32 -9.89
CA TYR A 291 -5.49 14.28 -10.62
C TYR A 291 -5.62 13.90 -12.10
N LEU A 292 -4.50 13.60 -12.76
CA LEU A 292 -4.50 13.21 -14.17
C LEU A 292 -5.30 11.92 -14.41
N PHE A 293 -4.99 10.84 -13.69
CA PHE A 293 -5.62 9.53 -13.89
C PHE A 293 -7.06 9.46 -13.37
N ALA A 294 -7.47 10.37 -12.48
CA ALA A 294 -8.87 10.49 -12.07
C ALA A 294 -9.77 10.84 -13.27
N HIS A 295 -9.28 11.53 -14.30
CA HIS A 295 -10.06 11.89 -15.48
C HIS A 295 -10.35 10.72 -16.44
N GLU A 296 -9.63 9.59 -16.32
CA GLU A 296 -9.79 8.38 -17.15
C GLU A 296 -9.80 8.64 -18.68
N GLY A 297 -9.09 9.67 -19.16
CA GLY A 297 -9.25 10.20 -20.52
C GLY A 297 -8.48 9.46 -21.63
N GLY A 298 -7.35 8.82 -21.32
CA GLY A 298 -6.45 8.24 -22.31
C GLY A 298 -6.55 6.71 -22.47
N LEU A 299 -5.73 6.18 -23.38
CA LEU A 299 -5.67 4.74 -23.66
C LEU A 299 -5.06 3.94 -22.51
N VAL A 300 -4.17 4.55 -21.70
CA VAL A 300 -3.62 3.86 -20.53
C VAL A 300 -4.74 3.66 -19.50
N SER A 301 -5.54 4.71 -19.26
CA SER A 301 -6.75 4.59 -18.44
C SER A 301 -7.71 3.52 -18.96
N ALA A 302 -7.93 3.43 -20.27
CA ALA A 302 -8.76 2.38 -20.86
C ALA A 302 -8.21 0.96 -20.60
N MET A 303 -6.89 0.77 -20.71
CA MET A 303 -6.21 -0.50 -20.39
C MET A 303 -6.33 -0.86 -18.90
N LEU A 304 -6.19 0.14 -18.01
CA LEU A 304 -6.29 -0.03 -16.57
C LEU A 304 -7.71 -0.39 -16.10
N ARG A 305 -8.73 -0.20 -16.94
CA ARG A 305 -10.11 -0.68 -16.69
C ARG A 305 -10.33 -2.15 -17.07
N SER A 306 -9.32 -2.82 -17.62
CA SER A 306 -9.41 -4.25 -17.92
C SER A 306 -9.61 -5.08 -16.64
N ARG A 307 -10.32 -6.21 -16.77
CA ARG A 307 -10.63 -7.08 -15.62
C ARG A 307 -9.39 -7.51 -14.80
N PRO A 308 -8.25 -7.88 -15.40
CA PRO A 308 -7.05 -8.23 -14.64
C PRO A 308 -6.53 -7.06 -13.79
N MET A 309 -6.54 -5.84 -14.33
CA MET A 309 -6.09 -4.64 -13.62
C MET A 309 -7.02 -4.28 -12.47
N LEU A 310 -8.34 -4.38 -12.67
CA LEU A 310 -9.32 -4.16 -11.61
C LEU A 310 -9.23 -5.22 -10.50
N LEU A 311 -8.94 -6.47 -10.86
CA LEU A 311 -8.67 -7.54 -9.89
C LEU A 311 -7.41 -7.20 -9.09
N LEU A 312 -6.32 -6.83 -9.77
CA LEU A 312 -5.07 -6.43 -9.12
C LEU A 312 -5.30 -5.26 -8.15
N GLY A 313 -6.08 -4.27 -8.57
CA GLY A 313 -6.50 -3.16 -7.72
C GLY A 313 -7.32 -3.58 -6.50
N SER A 314 -8.19 -4.58 -6.65
CA SER A 314 -8.97 -5.15 -5.55
C SER A 314 -8.10 -5.91 -4.55
N LEU A 315 -7.03 -6.57 -5.01
CA LEU A 315 -6.07 -7.32 -4.20
C LEU A 315 -5.01 -6.46 -3.52
N SER A 316 -4.83 -5.21 -3.94
CA SER A 316 -3.75 -4.30 -3.48
C SER A 316 -3.49 -4.27 -1.97
N TYR A 317 -4.54 -4.14 -1.15
CA TYR A 317 -4.39 -4.12 0.31
C TYR A 317 -3.85 -5.47 0.84
N SER A 318 -4.39 -6.57 0.30
CA SER A 318 -3.90 -7.91 0.62
C SER A 318 -2.45 -8.11 0.16
N ILE A 319 -2.09 -7.70 -1.05
CA ILE A 319 -0.69 -7.71 -1.56
C ILE A 319 0.23 -6.98 -0.60
N TYR A 320 -0.16 -5.76 -0.22
CA TYR A 320 0.61 -4.93 0.70
C TYR A 320 0.81 -5.59 2.08
N MET A 321 -0.20 -6.27 2.61
CA MET A 321 -0.08 -6.87 3.95
C MET A 321 0.62 -8.23 3.96
N VAL A 322 0.52 -9.04 2.91
CA VAL A 322 1.05 -10.41 2.89
C VAL A 322 2.50 -10.51 2.40
N HIS A 323 2.99 -9.54 1.62
CA HIS A 323 4.21 -9.73 0.84
C HIS A 323 5.45 -10.04 1.68
N ILE A 324 5.72 -9.32 2.78
CA ILE A 324 6.89 -9.61 3.63
C ILE A 324 6.83 -11.02 4.21
N PHE A 325 5.66 -11.45 4.68
CA PHE A 325 5.52 -12.80 5.23
C PHE A 325 5.83 -13.85 4.16
N VAL A 326 5.23 -13.72 2.97
CA VAL A 326 5.47 -14.63 1.84
C VAL A 326 6.96 -14.64 1.46
N GLN A 327 7.58 -13.47 1.32
CA GLN A 327 8.99 -13.32 0.98
C GLN A 327 9.89 -13.98 2.03
N ALA A 328 9.65 -13.73 3.32
CA ALA A 328 10.39 -14.35 4.40
C ALA A 328 10.22 -15.88 4.42
N ARG A 329 9.03 -16.41 4.10
CA ARG A 329 8.82 -17.87 3.99
C ARG A 329 9.53 -18.47 2.78
N LEU A 330 9.57 -17.77 1.64
CA LEU A 330 10.33 -18.20 0.47
C LEU A 330 11.83 -18.25 0.78
N ILE A 331 12.39 -17.21 1.42
CA ILE A 331 13.81 -17.17 1.82
C ILE A 331 14.12 -18.28 2.83
N ASN A 332 13.27 -18.50 3.83
CA ASN A 332 13.46 -19.59 4.80
C ASN A 332 13.47 -20.97 4.13
N ALA A 333 12.55 -21.23 3.20
CA ALA A 333 12.49 -22.48 2.45
C ALA A 333 13.72 -22.64 1.53
N GLY A 334 14.10 -21.58 0.80
CA GLY A 334 15.29 -21.57 -0.05
C GLY A 334 16.58 -21.80 0.74
N GLY A 335 16.72 -21.15 1.91
CA GLY A 335 17.87 -21.37 2.79
C GLY A 335 17.94 -22.78 3.38
N LEU A 336 16.81 -23.43 3.64
CA LEU A 336 16.80 -24.84 4.06
C LEU A 336 17.24 -25.77 2.92
N ILE A 337 16.80 -25.50 1.70
CA ILE A 337 17.23 -26.24 0.49
C ILE A 337 18.73 -26.04 0.27
N GLU A 338 19.22 -24.79 0.38
CA GLU A 338 20.63 -24.47 0.22
C GLU A 338 21.50 -25.21 1.24
N ARG A 339 21.14 -25.20 2.53
CA ARG A 339 21.88 -25.93 3.57
C ARG A 339 21.98 -27.44 3.31
N LYS A 340 21.02 -28.03 2.59
CA LYS A 340 21.00 -29.47 2.29
C LYS A 340 21.69 -29.81 0.98
N LEU A 341 21.59 -28.94 -0.03
CA LEU A 341 21.95 -29.26 -1.41
C LEU A 341 23.10 -28.41 -1.97
N GLY A 342 23.45 -27.28 -1.35
CA GLY A 342 24.58 -26.42 -1.77
C GLY A 342 24.47 -25.89 -3.21
N LEU A 343 23.28 -25.49 -3.64
CA LEU A 343 22.98 -25.15 -5.04
C LEU A 343 23.28 -23.69 -5.40
N GLY A 344 23.72 -22.86 -4.44
CA GLY A 344 23.89 -21.43 -4.62
C GLY A 344 22.58 -20.67 -4.87
N ILE A 345 21.43 -21.17 -4.39
CA ILE A 345 20.13 -20.53 -4.66
C ILE A 345 19.84 -19.33 -3.76
N VAL A 346 20.25 -19.40 -2.49
CA VAL A 346 20.08 -18.37 -1.47
C VAL A 346 21.42 -18.13 -0.78
N GLY A 347 21.76 -16.88 -0.53
CA GLY A 347 22.99 -16.53 0.17
C GLY A 347 23.06 -15.04 0.48
N ASP A 348 24.20 -14.64 1.01
CA ASP A 348 24.49 -13.23 1.30
C ASP A 348 24.71 -12.47 -0.01
N LEU A 349 24.08 -11.31 -0.10
CA LEU A 349 24.18 -10.40 -1.23
C LEU A 349 24.24 -8.96 -0.76
N MET A 350 24.79 -8.11 -1.63
CA MET A 350 24.73 -6.66 -1.51
C MET A 350 23.50 -6.15 -2.24
N LEU A 351 22.57 -5.53 -1.51
CA LEU A 351 21.40 -4.88 -2.09
C LEU A 351 21.38 -3.42 -1.63
N ARG A 352 21.56 -2.50 -2.57
CA ARG A 352 21.53 -1.05 -2.30
C ARG A 352 22.55 -0.60 -1.23
N GLY A 353 23.71 -1.25 -1.18
CA GLY A 353 24.78 -0.94 -0.23
C GLY A 353 24.62 -1.60 1.14
N GLU A 354 23.56 -2.39 1.36
CA GLU A 354 23.34 -3.14 2.60
C GLU A 354 23.52 -4.64 2.39
N HIS A 355 24.02 -5.32 3.44
CA HIS A 355 24.05 -6.77 3.50
C HIS A 355 22.63 -7.30 3.66
N ALA A 356 22.21 -8.18 2.75
CA ALA A 356 20.96 -8.89 2.84
C ALA A 356 21.16 -10.37 2.50
N THR A 357 20.30 -11.24 3.02
CA THR A 357 20.21 -12.63 2.57
C THR A 357 19.05 -12.75 1.58
N GLY A 358 19.33 -13.27 0.39
CA GLY A 358 18.32 -13.34 -0.67
C GLY A 358 18.64 -14.33 -1.77
N PHE A 359 17.83 -14.31 -2.82
CA PHE A 359 17.94 -15.27 -3.92
C PHE A 359 18.96 -14.85 -4.98
N GLY A 360 19.56 -15.86 -5.63
CA GLY A 360 20.41 -15.68 -6.79
C GLY A 360 21.89 -15.46 -6.47
N ALA A 361 22.37 -15.96 -5.33
CA ALA A 361 23.79 -15.93 -4.96
C ALA A 361 24.69 -16.59 -6.02
N GLY A 362 24.24 -17.68 -6.64
CA GLY A 362 24.97 -18.38 -7.70
C GLY A 362 24.70 -17.86 -9.13
N SER A 363 23.58 -17.18 -9.39
CA SER A 363 23.28 -16.63 -10.71
C SER A 363 22.14 -15.60 -10.68
N PRO A 364 22.25 -14.50 -11.45
CA PRO A 364 21.14 -13.55 -11.67
C PRO A 364 19.87 -14.18 -12.25
N LEU A 365 19.99 -15.28 -13.02
CA LEU A 365 18.84 -15.99 -13.59
C LEU A 365 18.00 -16.66 -12.49
N ILE A 366 18.65 -17.23 -11.48
CA ILE A 366 17.98 -17.79 -10.29
C ILE A 366 17.27 -16.64 -9.55
N GLY A 367 17.95 -15.51 -9.41
CA GLY A 367 17.37 -14.32 -8.81
C GLY A 367 16.11 -13.83 -9.54
N PHE A 368 16.13 -13.82 -10.88
CA PHE A 368 14.97 -13.46 -11.70
C PHE A 368 13.83 -14.48 -11.58
N ALA A 369 14.13 -15.77 -11.65
CA ALA A 369 13.14 -16.83 -11.46
C ALA A 369 12.46 -16.74 -10.08
N ALA A 370 13.25 -16.49 -9.03
CA ALA A 370 12.75 -16.29 -7.67
C ALA A 370 11.85 -15.04 -7.56
N LEU A 371 12.16 -13.97 -8.28
CA LEU A 371 11.33 -12.77 -8.33
C LEU A 371 9.96 -13.07 -8.95
N ILE A 372 9.91 -13.79 -10.07
CA ILE A 372 8.65 -14.21 -10.69
C ILE A 372 7.85 -15.13 -9.77
N ALA A 373 8.51 -16.11 -9.15
CA ALA A 373 7.88 -17.00 -8.18
C ALA A 373 7.32 -16.23 -6.98
N MET A 374 8.04 -15.22 -6.47
CA MET A 374 7.60 -14.34 -5.40
C MET A 374 6.34 -13.57 -5.79
N LEU A 375 6.31 -12.93 -6.97
CA LEU A 375 5.13 -12.19 -7.43
C LEU A 375 3.89 -13.08 -7.54
N ILE A 376 4.05 -14.29 -8.10
CA ILE A 376 2.96 -15.27 -8.19
C ILE A 376 2.49 -15.67 -6.80
N ALA A 377 3.41 -16.02 -5.90
CA ALA A 377 3.07 -16.44 -4.54
C ALA A 377 2.35 -15.34 -3.76
N VAL A 378 2.79 -14.08 -3.89
CA VAL A 378 2.15 -12.91 -3.27
C VAL A 378 0.74 -12.72 -3.82
N VAL A 379 0.55 -12.73 -5.14
CA VAL A 379 -0.78 -12.55 -5.75
C VAL A 379 -1.74 -13.68 -5.35
N VAL A 380 -1.27 -14.93 -5.32
CA VAL A 380 -2.08 -16.08 -4.89
C VAL A 380 -2.47 -15.97 -3.41
N ALA A 381 -1.50 -15.71 -2.52
CA ALA A 381 -1.77 -15.52 -1.09
C ALA A 381 -2.73 -14.33 -0.84
N SER A 382 -2.58 -13.27 -1.64
CA SER A 382 -3.44 -12.09 -1.59
C SER A 382 -4.86 -12.41 -2.01
N TRP A 383 -5.05 -13.26 -3.02
CA TRP A 383 -6.38 -13.69 -3.43
C TRP A 383 -7.11 -14.45 -2.32
N PHE A 384 -6.42 -15.34 -1.61
CA PHE A 384 -7.01 -16.06 -0.46
C PHE A 384 -7.38 -15.12 0.69
N THR A 385 -6.44 -14.28 1.13
CA THR A 385 -6.67 -13.33 2.23
C THR A 385 -7.76 -12.31 1.88
N TRP A 386 -7.77 -11.80 0.64
CA TRP A 386 -8.82 -10.93 0.15
C TRP A 386 -10.20 -11.60 0.19
N ARG A 387 -10.30 -12.83 -0.35
CA ARG A 387 -11.58 -13.53 -0.52
C ARG A 387 -12.19 -14.01 0.80
N PHE A 388 -11.35 -14.47 1.72
CA PHE A 388 -11.78 -15.17 2.94
C PHE A 388 -11.65 -14.34 4.22
N VAL A 389 -10.91 -13.22 4.20
CA VAL A 389 -10.65 -12.41 5.40
C VAL A 389 -11.11 -10.98 5.16
N GLU A 390 -10.50 -10.29 4.19
CA GLU A 390 -10.75 -8.86 3.95
C GLU A 390 -12.22 -8.58 3.58
N MET A 391 -12.75 -9.27 2.58
CA MET A 391 -14.10 -9.04 2.08
C MET A 391 -15.20 -9.44 3.09
N PRO A 392 -15.14 -10.62 3.74
CA PRO A 392 -16.10 -10.99 4.76
C PRO A 392 -16.09 -10.04 5.96
N ALA A 393 -14.91 -9.64 6.44
CA ALA A 393 -14.79 -8.73 7.55
C ALA A 393 -15.35 -7.34 7.19
N LEU A 394 -14.96 -6.78 6.05
CA LEU A 394 -15.49 -5.50 5.59
C LEU A 394 -17.02 -5.52 5.45
N ALA A 395 -17.58 -6.61 4.90
CA ALA A 395 -19.04 -6.77 4.80
C ALA A 395 -19.72 -6.85 6.17
N TRP A 396 -19.08 -7.51 7.15
CA TRP A 396 -19.59 -7.59 8.52
C TRP A 396 -19.58 -6.23 9.21
N PHE A 397 -18.46 -5.51 9.19
CA PHE A 397 -18.36 -4.17 9.80
C PHE A 397 -19.31 -3.16 9.15
N ARG A 398 -19.53 -3.22 7.84
CA ARG A 398 -20.53 -2.39 7.15
C ARG A 398 -21.98 -2.71 7.53
N ARG A 399 -22.28 -3.95 7.92
CA ARG A 399 -23.61 -4.30 8.45
C ARG A 399 -23.77 -3.80 9.88
N LEU A 400 -22.70 -3.90 10.67
CA LEU A 400 -22.68 -3.40 12.04
C LEU A 400 -22.85 -1.88 12.10
N SER A 401 -22.19 -1.14 11.21
CA SER A 401 -22.32 0.33 11.14
C SER A 401 -23.73 0.82 10.77
N LYS A 402 -24.61 -0.02 10.20
CA LYS A 402 -26.01 0.36 9.93
C LYS A 402 -26.92 0.24 11.16
N ARG A 403 -26.40 -0.28 12.27
CA ARG A 403 -27.13 -0.49 13.54
C ARG A 403 -26.85 0.58 14.59
N ILE A 404 -25.75 1.32 14.41
CA ILE A 404 -25.55 2.66 14.97
C ILE A 404 -26.41 3.56 14.09
#